data_AF-A0A377X453-F1
#
_entry.id   AF-A0A377X453-F1
#
_cell.length_a   1.000
_cell.length_b   1.000
_cell.length_c   1.000
_cell.angle_alpha   90.00
_cell.angle_beta   90.00
_cell.angle_gamma   90.00
#
_symmetry.space_group_name_H-M   'P 1'
#
loop_
_entity.id
_entity.type
_entity.pdbx_description
1 polymer ?
#
loop_
_entity_poly.entity_id
_entity_poly.type
_entity_poly.pdbx_seq_one_letter_code
_entity_poly.pdbx_strand_id
1 'polypeptide(L)'
;MQSGACEALRIISVARRSAVKARTQAINQLRALLVSAPQDVRDKLWKSKPHECVIACIYYEIPESSPLRIALCSTLRSLAKRWMALTEELNELNELDESLDKLTRKYASNLRNQFGVGPQTAATLLAVAGDNPERLKNEAALASLCGVNPLLKWFTEFGHLNRGDMLTSEQHRCSNEKKKF
;
A
#
# COMPACT_ATOMS: atom_id res chain seq x y z
N MET A 1 -6.59 -9.73 26.25
CA MET A 1 -7.37 -10.42 25.19
C MET A 1 -7.58 -9.55 23.93
N GLN A 2 -6.71 -8.57 23.64
CA GLN A 2 -6.80 -7.72 22.43
C GLN A 2 -5.81 -8.17 21.33
N SER A 3 -4.71 -8.83 21.70
CA SER A 3 -3.69 -9.42 20.81
C SER A 3 -4.26 -10.19 19.60
N GLY A 4 -5.23 -11.09 19.82
CA GLY A 4 -5.81 -11.90 18.73
C GLY A 4 -6.58 -11.06 17.70
N ALA A 5 -7.27 -10.01 18.13
CA ALA A 5 -8.05 -9.15 17.23
C ALA A 5 -7.13 -8.23 16.42
N CYS A 6 -6.14 -7.59 17.05
CA CYS A 6 -5.17 -6.74 16.36
C CYS A 6 -4.35 -7.52 15.32
N GLU A 7 -3.93 -8.75 15.65
CA GLU A 7 -3.19 -9.59 14.71
C GLU A 7 -4.08 -10.11 13.57
N ALA A 8 -5.33 -10.50 13.84
CA ALA A 8 -6.28 -10.87 12.80
C ALA A 8 -6.54 -9.71 11.81
N LEU A 9 -6.71 -8.49 12.32
CA LEU A 9 -6.86 -7.28 11.51
C LEU A 9 -5.63 -7.03 10.63
N ARG A 10 -4.42 -7.21 11.20
CA ARG A 10 -3.16 -7.09 10.45
C ARG A 10 -3.08 -8.10 9.32
N ILE A 11 -3.39 -9.37 9.58
CA ILE A 11 -3.33 -10.47 8.61
C ILE A 11 -4.25 -10.19 7.43
N ILE A 12 -5.52 -9.82 7.68
CA ILE A 12 -6.49 -9.48 6.64
C ILE A 12 -6.00 -8.27 5.79
N SER A 13 -5.44 -7.26 6.45
CA SER A 13 -4.99 -6.03 5.80
C SER A 13 -3.75 -6.21 4.91
N VAL A 14 -2.98 -7.29 5.08
CA VAL A 14 -1.77 -7.56 4.27
C VAL A 14 -2.15 -7.96 2.85
N ALA A 15 -3.01 -8.98 2.70
CA ALA A 15 -3.44 -9.48 1.40
C ALA A 15 -4.12 -8.37 0.58
N ARG A 16 -5.10 -7.67 1.19
CA ARG A 16 -5.84 -6.60 0.53
C ARG A 16 -4.94 -5.48 0.01
N ARG A 17 -4.02 -4.96 0.83
CA ARG A 17 -3.12 -3.88 0.41
C ARG A 17 -2.22 -4.31 -0.75
N SER A 18 -1.74 -5.56 -0.72
CA SER A 18 -0.96 -6.15 -1.81
C SER A 18 -1.78 -6.19 -3.10
N ALA A 19 -3.00 -6.74 -3.05
CA ALA A 19 -3.88 -6.86 -4.21
C ALA A 19 -4.29 -5.50 -4.79
N VAL A 20 -4.63 -4.51 -3.95
CA VAL A 20 -4.93 -3.13 -4.38
C VAL A 20 -3.73 -2.52 -5.12
N LYS A 21 -2.52 -2.67 -4.58
CA LYS A 21 -1.30 -2.13 -5.18
C LYS A 21 -1.01 -2.80 -6.53
N ALA A 22 -1.06 -4.13 -6.58
CA ALA A 22 -0.82 -4.89 -7.80
C ALA A 22 -1.88 -4.57 -8.87
N ARG A 23 -3.15 -4.42 -8.50
CA ARG A 23 -4.24 -4.08 -9.44
C ARG A 23 -4.02 -2.70 -10.05
N THR A 24 -3.65 -1.74 -9.20
CA THR A 24 -3.32 -0.37 -9.63
C THR A 24 -2.12 -0.35 -10.57
N GLN A 25 -1.07 -1.13 -10.25
CA GLN A 25 0.09 -1.26 -11.12
C GLN A 25 -0.28 -1.85 -12.48
N ALA A 26 -1.11 -2.91 -12.51
CA ALA A 26 -1.51 -3.57 -13.76
C ALA A 26 -2.25 -2.62 -14.70
N ILE A 27 -3.21 -1.83 -14.21
CA ILE A 27 -3.93 -0.87 -15.06
C ILE A 27 -3.04 0.28 -15.52
N ASN A 28 -2.12 0.75 -14.67
CA ASN A 28 -1.19 1.81 -15.03
C ASN A 28 -0.22 1.36 -16.12
N GLN A 29 0.32 0.14 -16.02
CA GLN A 29 1.18 -0.45 -17.04
C GLN A 29 0.43 -0.64 -18.36
N LEU A 30 -0.81 -1.14 -18.31
CA LEU A 30 -1.65 -1.32 -19.49
C LEU A 30 -1.88 0.03 -20.19
N ARG A 31 -2.27 1.07 -19.43
CA ARG A 31 -2.49 2.41 -19.98
C ARG A 31 -1.22 3.04 -20.52
N ALA A 32 -0.09 2.84 -19.86
CA ALA A 32 1.20 3.35 -20.34
C ALA A 32 1.55 2.76 -21.73
N LEU A 33 1.33 1.46 -21.93
CA LEU A 33 1.54 0.83 -23.23
C LEU A 33 0.57 1.35 -24.30
N LEU A 34 -0.68 1.63 -23.95
CA LEU A 34 -1.67 2.19 -24.87
C LEU A 34 -1.35 3.64 -25.29
N VAL A 35 -0.69 4.42 -24.43
CA VAL A 35 -0.29 5.80 -24.77
C VAL A 35 0.70 5.82 -25.93
N SER A 36 1.63 4.87 -25.97
CA SER A 36 2.63 4.72 -27.03
C SER A 36 2.26 3.70 -28.12
N ALA A 37 1.03 3.16 -28.09
CA ALA A 37 0.58 2.19 -29.07
C ALA A 37 0.28 2.84 -30.43
N PRO A 38 0.31 2.08 -31.54
CA PRO A 38 -0.23 2.53 -32.81
C PRO A 38 -1.65 3.08 -32.68
N GLN A 39 -1.96 4.13 -33.43
CA GLN A 39 -3.21 4.90 -33.27
C GLN A 39 -4.46 4.02 -33.42
N ASP A 40 -4.46 3.10 -34.38
CA ASP A 40 -5.57 2.17 -34.64
C ASP A 40 -5.83 1.21 -33.47
N VAL A 41 -4.78 0.80 -32.75
CA VAL A 41 -4.88 -0.01 -31.53
C VAL A 41 -5.40 0.85 -30.39
N ARG A 42 -4.84 2.05 -30.22
CA ARG A 42 -5.23 2.97 -29.14
C ARG A 42 -6.70 3.36 -29.24
N ASP A 43 -7.20 3.71 -30.41
CA ASP A 43 -8.59 4.13 -30.62
C ASP A 43 -9.59 3.01 -30.28
N LYS A 44 -9.21 1.75 -30.55
CA LYS A 44 -10.05 0.58 -30.24
C LYS A 44 -10.03 0.26 -28.74
N LEU A 45 -8.85 0.25 -28.12
CA LEU A 45 -8.64 -0.30 -26.78
C LEU A 45 -8.73 0.72 -25.65
N TRP A 46 -8.45 1.99 -25.90
CA TRP A 46 -8.49 3.01 -24.86
C TRP A 46 -9.94 3.29 -24.44
N LYS A 47 -10.22 3.19 -23.13
CA LYS A 47 -11.50 3.55 -22.51
C LYS A 47 -11.24 4.30 -21.21
N SER A 48 -12.13 5.25 -20.89
CA SER A 48 -12.05 6.03 -19.65
C SER A 48 -12.19 5.14 -18.42
N LYS A 49 -13.13 4.19 -18.44
CA LYS A 49 -13.32 3.24 -17.34
C LYS A 49 -12.27 2.11 -17.42
N PRO A 50 -11.54 1.82 -16.33
CA PRO A 50 -10.54 0.75 -16.29
C PRO A 50 -11.09 -0.61 -16.75
N HIS A 51 -12.26 -0.99 -16.24
CA HIS A 51 -12.90 -2.27 -16.54
C HIS A 51 -13.20 -2.44 -18.03
N GLU A 52 -13.77 -1.41 -18.67
CA GLU A 52 -14.07 -1.43 -20.12
C GLU A 52 -12.77 -1.54 -20.94
N CYS A 53 -11.70 -0.86 -20.52
CA CYS A 53 -10.40 -0.90 -21.18
C CYS A 53 -9.75 -2.30 -21.07
N VAL A 54 -9.82 -2.91 -19.90
CA VAL A 54 -9.33 -4.26 -19.61
C VAL A 54 -10.08 -5.30 -20.44
N ILE A 55 -11.41 -5.24 -20.46
CA ILE A 55 -12.24 -6.13 -21.30
C ILE A 55 -11.88 -5.98 -22.77
N ALA A 56 -11.77 -4.75 -23.27
CA ALA A 56 -11.36 -4.50 -24.65
C ALA A 56 -10.02 -5.17 -24.97
N CYS A 57 -9.02 -5.07 -24.09
CA CYS A 57 -7.72 -5.71 -24.29
C CYS A 57 -7.76 -7.25 -24.27
N ILE A 58 -8.69 -7.85 -23.52
CA ILE A 58 -8.83 -9.31 -23.44
C ILE A 58 -9.37 -9.88 -24.74
N TYR A 59 -10.47 -9.29 -25.22
CA TYR A 59 -11.21 -9.76 -26.39
C TYR A 59 -10.71 -9.20 -27.72
N TYR A 60 -9.70 -8.33 -27.70
CA TYR A 60 -9.09 -7.83 -28.92
C TYR A 60 -8.40 -8.96 -29.69
N GLU A 61 -8.91 -9.25 -30.88
CA GLU A 61 -8.24 -10.12 -31.83
C GLU A 61 -7.04 -9.40 -32.45
N ILE A 62 -5.95 -10.12 -32.68
CA ILE A 62 -4.72 -9.55 -33.24
C ILE A 62 -4.83 -9.68 -34.77
N PRO A 63 -5.08 -8.59 -35.52
CA PRO A 63 -5.33 -8.69 -36.95
C PRO A 63 -4.05 -8.84 -37.78
N GLU A 64 -2.86 -8.72 -37.19
CA GLU A 64 -1.60 -8.57 -37.93
C GLU A 64 -0.46 -9.41 -37.35
N SER A 65 0.39 -9.96 -38.23
CA SER A 65 1.53 -10.82 -37.91
C SER A 65 2.83 -10.08 -37.56
N SER A 66 2.80 -8.76 -37.42
CA SER A 66 3.99 -7.99 -37.04
C SER A 66 4.43 -8.38 -35.61
N PRO A 67 5.72 -8.72 -35.39
CA PRO A 67 6.22 -9.09 -34.07
C PRO A 67 5.91 -8.05 -32.98
N LEU A 68 5.95 -6.76 -33.34
CA LEU A 68 5.61 -5.66 -32.43
C LEU A 68 4.15 -5.73 -31.97
N ARG A 69 3.20 -5.94 -32.90
CA ARG A 69 1.77 -5.99 -32.57
C ARG A 69 1.43 -7.24 -31.78
N ILE A 70 2.06 -8.37 -32.09
CA ILE A 70 1.93 -9.60 -31.32
C ILE A 70 2.43 -9.37 -29.88
N ALA A 71 3.62 -8.78 -29.71
CA ALA A 71 4.18 -8.49 -28.39
C ALA A 71 3.31 -7.51 -27.60
N LEU A 72 2.84 -6.43 -28.22
CA LEU A 72 1.98 -5.45 -27.57
C LEU A 72 0.65 -6.07 -27.13
N CYS A 73 -0.07 -6.74 -28.03
CA CYS A 73 -1.39 -7.28 -27.73
C CYS A 73 -1.32 -8.45 -26.73
N SER A 74 -0.30 -9.31 -26.82
CA SER A 74 -0.10 -10.37 -25.82
C SER A 74 0.22 -9.80 -24.43
N THR A 75 1.05 -8.74 -24.36
CA THR A 75 1.37 -8.05 -23.11
C THR A 75 0.14 -7.37 -22.52
N LEU A 76 -0.64 -6.63 -23.34
CA LEU A 76 -1.89 -5.99 -22.91
C LEU A 76 -2.88 -7.02 -22.37
N ARG A 77 -3.05 -8.15 -23.07
CA ARG A 77 -3.93 -9.25 -22.62
C ARG A 77 -3.46 -9.86 -21.30
N SER A 78 -2.14 -10.04 -21.12
CA SER A 78 -1.56 -10.56 -19.88
C SER A 78 -1.82 -9.62 -18.69
N LEU A 79 -1.57 -8.31 -18.86
CA LEU A 79 -1.85 -7.30 -17.84
C LEU A 79 -3.34 -7.18 -17.53
N ALA A 80 -4.19 -7.28 -18.55
CA ALA A 80 -5.65 -7.24 -18.39
C ALA A 80 -6.17 -8.45 -17.59
N LYS A 81 -5.70 -9.67 -17.90
CA LYS A 81 -6.01 -10.87 -17.12
C LYS A 81 -5.56 -10.75 -15.66
N ARG A 82 -4.35 -10.25 -15.42
CA ARG A 82 -3.86 -9.97 -14.06
C ARG A 82 -4.77 -8.99 -13.32
N TRP A 83 -5.21 -7.92 -13.98
CA TRP A 83 -6.11 -6.95 -13.38
C TRP A 83 -7.46 -7.56 -13.00
N MET A 84 -8.02 -8.44 -13.86
CA MET A 84 -9.27 -9.15 -13.56
C MET A 84 -9.11 -10.08 -12.35
N ALA A 85 -8.08 -10.92 -12.34
CA ALA A 85 -7.82 -11.83 -11.22
C ALA A 85 -7.67 -11.09 -9.89
N LEU A 86 -6.95 -9.97 -9.88
CA LEU A 86 -6.80 -9.13 -8.68
C LEU A 86 -8.10 -8.40 -8.30
N THR A 87 -8.99 -8.16 -9.25
CA THR A 87 -10.31 -7.58 -8.96
C THR A 87 -11.23 -8.62 -8.33
N GLU A 88 -11.18 -9.86 -8.80
CA GLU A 88 -11.89 -10.99 -8.21
C GLU A 88 -11.38 -11.29 -6.80
N GLU A 89 -10.06 -11.38 -6.60
CA GLU A 89 -9.45 -11.52 -5.27
C GLU A 89 -9.90 -10.40 -4.31
N LEU A 90 -9.94 -9.15 -4.78
CA LEU A 90 -10.41 -8.04 -3.95
C LEU A 90 -11.91 -8.12 -3.62
N ASN A 91 -12.72 -8.72 -4.50
CA ASN A 91 -14.13 -8.96 -4.23
C ASN A 91 -14.31 -10.03 -3.16
N GLU A 92 -13.56 -11.13 -3.24
CA GLU A 92 -13.53 -12.19 -2.21
C GLU A 92 -13.09 -11.63 -0.85
N LEU A 93 -12.03 -10.80 -0.84
CA LEU A 93 -11.55 -10.16 0.38
C LEU A 93 -12.54 -9.13 0.96
N ASN A 94 -13.57 -8.69 0.24
CA ASN A 94 -14.56 -7.76 0.79
C ASN A 94 -15.42 -8.40 1.89
N GLU A 95 -15.62 -9.72 1.88
CA GLU A 95 -16.32 -10.41 2.98
C GLU A 95 -15.54 -10.31 4.29
N LEU A 96 -14.20 -10.34 4.20
CA LEU A 96 -13.31 -10.11 5.34
C LEU A 96 -13.33 -8.65 5.79
N ASP A 97 -13.52 -7.70 4.85
CA ASP A 97 -13.66 -6.28 5.17
C ASP A 97 -14.92 -5.97 5.99
N GLU A 98 -16.02 -6.70 5.78
CA GLU A 98 -17.22 -6.56 6.62
C GLU A 98 -16.94 -6.99 8.07
N SER A 99 -16.19 -8.09 8.22
CA SER A 99 -15.73 -8.55 9.54
C SER A 99 -14.80 -7.53 10.18
N LEU A 100 -13.94 -6.89 9.39
CA LEU A 100 -13.03 -5.83 9.80
C LEU A 100 -13.79 -4.57 10.24
N ASP A 101 -14.85 -4.16 9.53
CA ASP A 101 -15.71 -3.04 9.94
C ASP A 101 -16.41 -3.34 11.28
N LYS A 102 -16.97 -4.54 11.45
CA LYS A 102 -17.59 -4.96 12.71
C LYS A 102 -16.60 -4.93 13.88
N LEU A 103 -15.41 -5.50 13.70
CA LEU A 103 -14.36 -5.52 14.72
C LEU A 103 -13.87 -4.11 15.06
N THR A 104 -13.59 -3.28 14.06
CA THR A 104 -13.10 -1.91 14.31
C THR A 104 -14.16 -1.03 14.98
N ARG A 105 -15.45 -1.19 14.67
CA ARG A 105 -16.52 -0.51 15.41
C ARG A 105 -16.63 -0.98 16.86
N LYS A 106 -16.44 -2.27 17.13
CA LYS A 106 -16.52 -2.84 18.48
C LYS A 106 -15.34 -2.44 19.36
N TYR A 107 -14.12 -2.49 18.82
CA TYR A 107 -12.89 -2.33 19.60
C TYR A 107 -12.25 -0.94 19.48
N ALA A 108 -12.65 -0.12 18.50
CA ALA A 108 -12.04 1.18 18.23
C ALA A 108 -13.08 2.22 17.74
N SER A 109 -14.25 2.25 18.38
CA SER A 109 -15.34 3.18 18.05
C SER A 109 -14.89 4.65 18.06
N ASN A 110 -14.15 5.08 19.09
CA ASN A 110 -13.63 6.44 19.20
C ASN A 110 -12.71 6.81 18.02
N LEU A 111 -11.92 5.86 17.53
CA LEU A 111 -11.06 6.04 16.37
C LEU A 111 -11.86 6.10 15.07
N ARG A 112 -12.86 5.21 14.91
CA ARG A 112 -13.77 5.19 13.74
C ARG A 112 -14.66 6.42 13.64
N ASN A 113 -14.87 7.15 14.73
CA ASN A 113 -15.60 8.42 14.75
C ASN A 113 -14.76 9.63 14.25
N GLN A 114 -13.44 9.46 14.11
CA GLN A 114 -12.58 10.54 13.60
C GLN A 114 -12.74 10.69 12.08
N PHE A 115 -12.66 11.93 11.61
CA PHE A 115 -12.78 12.24 10.20
C PHE A 115 -11.71 11.50 9.36
N GLY A 116 -12.13 10.86 8.27
CA GLY A 116 -11.23 10.12 7.37
C GLY A 116 -10.78 8.75 7.88
N VAL A 117 -11.17 8.31 9.08
CA VAL A 117 -10.76 7.01 9.62
C VAL A 117 -11.77 5.92 9.25
N GLY A 118 -11.52 5.27 8.11
CA GLY A 118 -12.22 4.07 7.64
C GLY A 118 -11.85 2.77 8.40
N PRO A 119 -12.50 1.63 8.11
CA PRO A 119 -12.17 0.32 8.71
C PRO A 119 -10.69 -0.03 8.51
N GLN A 120 -10.19 0.07 7.28
CA GLN A 120 -8.81 -0.25 6.91
C GLN A 120 -7.79 0.67 7.62
N THR A 121 -8.10 1.96 7.72
CA THR A 121 -7.28 2.93 8.45
C THR A 121 -7.22 2.58 9.94
N ALA A 122 -8.39 2.29 10.55
CA ALA A 122 -8.47 1.89 11.94
C ALA A 122 -7.71 0.58 12.20
N ALA A 123 -7.89 -0.44 11.36
CA ALA A 123 -7.17 -1.72 11.45
C ALA A 123 -5.66 -1.52 11.36
N THR A 124 -5.19 -0.64 10.47
CA THR A 124 -3.77 -0.31 10.36
C THR A 124 -3.24 0.35 11.63
N LEU A 125 -3.95 1.35 12.16
CA LEU A 125 -3.56 2.06 13.38
C LEU A 125 -3.54 1.12 14.60
N LEU A 126 -4.54 0.25 14.73
CA LEU A 126 -4.61 -0.75 15.80
C LEU A 126 -3.47 -1.78 15.68
N ALA A 127 -3.21 -2.30 14.47
CA ALA A 127 -2.11 -3.22 14.23
C ALA A 127 -0.75 -2.57 14.54
N VAL A 128 -0.61 -1.27 14.26
CA VAL A 128 0.62 -0.50 14.50
C VAL A 128 0.80 -0.17 15.98
N ALA A 129 -0.26 0.22 16.69
CA ALA A 129 -0.24 0.43 18.14
C ALA A 129 0.06 -0.88 18.88
N GLY A 130 -0.47 -2.00 18.37
CA GLY A 130 -0.47 -3.29 19.05
C GLY A 130 -1.37 -3.25 20.30
N ASP A 131 -1.05 -4.06 21.31
CA ASP A 131 -1.77 -4.09 22.59
C ASP A 131 -1.43 -2.91 23.53
N ASN A 132 -0.71 -1.90 23.04
CA ASN A 132 -0.34 -0.72 23.83
C ASN A 132 -0.92 0.56 23.22
N PRO A 133 -2.15 0.97 23.61
CA PRO A 133 -2.79 2.18 23.10
C PRO A 133 -2.01 3.46 23.45
N GLU A 134 -1.20 3.46 24.51
CA GLU A 134 -0.36 4.60 24.90
C GLU A 134 0.77 4.91 23.90
N ARG A 135 1.08 3.97 22.98
CA ARG A 135 2.09 4.18 21.93
C ARG A 135 1.68 5.27 20.92
N LEU A 136 0.39 5.56 20.78
CA LEU A 136 -0.16 6.55 19.85
C LEU A 136 -1.04 7.59 20.56
N LYS A 137 -0.58 8.08 21.72
CA LYS A 137 -1.35 9.00 22.57
C LYS A 137 -1.54 10.42 22.01
N ASN A 138 -0.74 10.84 21.04
CA ASN A 138 -0.82 12.18 20.45
C ASN A 138 -0.29 12.21 19.01
N GLU A 139 -0.55 13.31 18.31
CA GLU A 139 -0.13 13.52 16.91
C GLU A 139 1.40 13.47 16.75
N ALA A 140 2.15 13.94 17.75
CA ALA A 140 3.62 13.90 17.72
C ALA A 140 4.17 12.46 17.75
N ALA A 141 3.57 11.58 18.56
CA ALA A 141 3.93 10.16 18.62
C ALA A 141 3.60 9.46 17.28
N LEU A 142 2.45 9.79 16.69
CA LEU A 142 2.09 9.30 15.36
C LEU A 142 3.05 9.83 14.28
N ALA A 143 3.39 11.12 14.31
CA ALA A 143 4.32 11.74 13.38
C ALA A 143 5.73 11.11 13.48
N SER A 144 6.21 10.83 14.70
CA SER A 144 7.49 10.16 14.93
C SER A 144 7.49 8.77 14.32
N LEU A 145 6.39 8.03 14.50
CA LEU A 145 6.24 6.68 13.97
C LEU A 145 6.14 6.63 12.43
N CYS A 146 5.46 7.62 11.85
CA CYS A 146 5.36 7.79 10.40
C CYS A 146 6.61 8.42 9.78
N GLY A 147 7.63 8.80 10.57
CA GLY A 147 8.86 9.44 10.09
C GLY A 147 8.65 10.86 9.57
N VAL A 148 7.54 11.51 9.93
CA VAL A 148 7.16 12.87 9.52
C VAL A 148 7.24 13.88 10.66
N ASN A 149 7.68 13.45 11.87
CA ASN A 149 7.95 14.38 12.95
C ASN A 149 9.14 15.27 12.54
N PRO A 150 8.97 16.60 12.51
CA PRO A 150 10.07 17.53 12.33
C PRO A 150 10.94 17.51 13.60
N LEU A 151 11.71 16.44 13.80
CA LEU A 151 12.79 16.45 14.75
C LEU A 151 13.88 17.37 14.18
N LEU A 152 14.15 18.47 14.88
CA LEU A 152 15.41 19.19 14.71
C LEU A 152 16.52 18.16 14.97
N LYS A 153 17.14 17.73 13.88
CA LYS A 153 18.29 16.82 13.83
C LYS A 153 19.31 17.27 14.90
N TRP A 154 19.97 16.30 15.56
CA TRP A 154 21.29 16.38 16.25
C TRP A 154 21.42 16.26 17.78
N PHE A 155 20.37 16.11 18.58
CA PHE A 155 20.55 15.54 19.93
C PHE A 155 19.39 14.61 20.31
N THR A 156 19.69 13.33 20.49
CA THR A 156 18.75 12.39 21.08
C THR A 156 19.44 11.60 22.18
N GLU A 157 19.01 11.78 23.42
CA GLU A 157 19.22 10.81 24.49
C GLU A 157 18.51 9.52 24.10
N PHE A 158 19.26 8.42 24.03
CA PHE A 158 18.75 7.13 23.56
C PHE A 158 17.78 6.53 24.58
N GLY A 159 16.49 6.51 24.25
CA GLY A 159 15.49 5.64 24.87
C GLY A 159 15.46 4.28 24.14
N HIS A 160 15.52 3.19 24.91
CA HIS A 160 15.49 1.83 24.40
C HIS A 160 14.21 1.54 23.58
N LEU A 161 14.35 1.33 22.26
CA LEU A 161 13.32 0.75 21.43
C LEU A 161 13.51 -0.77 21.41
N ASN A 162 12.53 -1.51 21.95
CA ASN A 162 12.47 -2.98 21.88
C ASN A 162 12.15 -3.44 20.45
N ARG A 163 13.09 -3.29 19.53
CA ARG A 163 13.24 -4.09 18.31
C ARG A 163 14.72 -4.21 18.08
N GLY A 164 15.24 -5.43 18.25
CA GLY A 164 16.67 -5.72 18.18
C GLY A 164 17.22 -5.30 16.83
N ASP A 165 17.98 -4.22 16.83
CA ASP A 165 19.12 -3.98 15.96
C ASP A 165 20.20 -3.37 16.85
N MET A 166 21.18 -4.20 17.15
CA MET A 166 22.40 -3.84 17.85
C MET A 166 23.24 -3.00 16.89
N LEU A 167 23.28 -1.68 17.07
CA LEU A 167 24.33 -0.88 16.43
C LEU A 167 25.63 -1.18 17.17
N THR A 168 26.40 -2.11 16.60
CA THR A 168 27.75 -2.45 17.02
C THR A 168 28.60 -1.19 17.11
N SER A 169 29.05 -0.91 18.33
CA SER A 169 30.19 -0.08 18.63
C SER A 169 31.39 -0.52 17.80
N GLU A 170 31.93 0.37 16.97
CA GLU A 170 33.36 0.45 16.64
C GLU A 170 33.59 1.56 15.61
N GLN A 171 34.02 2.74 16.07
CA GLN A 171 35.37 3.24 15.80
C GLN A 171 35.50 4.67 16.33
N HIS A 172 36.41 4.77 17.29
CA HIS A 172 36.99 5.99 17.80
C HIS A 172 37.63 6.85 16.70
N ARG A 173 37.71 8.14 17.00
CA ARG A 173 38.81 9.08 16.70
C ARG A 173 38.60 10.01 15.49
N CYS A 174 38.15 11.22 15.78
CA CYS A 174 38.87 12.40 15.30
C CYS A 174 38.72 13.59 16.26
N SER A 175 39.82 14.32 16.38
CA SER A 175 40.14 15.25 17.46
C SER A 175 39.23 16.46 17.60
N ASN A 176 39.02 16.79 18.88
CA ASN A 176 39.02 18.12 19.46
C ASN A 176 39.72 19.20 18.59
N GLU A 177 39.04 20.30 18.24
CA GLU A 177 39.58 21.67 18.34
C GLU A 177 38.52 22.78 18.08
N LYS A 178 38.21 23.52 19.16
CA LYS A 178 38.14 25.00 19.27
C LYS A 178 37.33 25.83 18.25
N LYS A 179 36.32 26.55 18.78
CA LYS A 179 36.18 28.04 18.90
C LYS A 179 34.69 28.40 18.98
N LYS A 180 34.23 28.97 20.11
CA LYS A 180 33.81 30.40 20.21
C LYS A 180 32.99 30.85 19.00
N PHE A 181 31.67 30.96 19.11
CA PHE A 181 30.90 32.14 19.56
C PHE A 181 29.50 31.70 19.98
#